data_AF-A0A2U1QFK9-F1
#
_entry.id   AF-A0A2U1QFK9-F1
#
_cell.length_a   1.000
_cell.length_b   1.000
_cell.length_c   1.000
_cell.angle_alpha   90.00
_cell.angle_beta   90.00
_cell.angle_gamma   90.00
#
_symmetry.space_group_name_H-M   'P 1'
#
loop_
_entity.id
_entity.type
_entity.pdbx_description
1 polymer ?
#
loop_
_entity_poly.entity_id
_entity_poly.type
_entity_poly.pdbx_seq_one_letter_code
_entity_poly.pdbx_strand_id
1 'polypeptide(L)'
;MHSYVDCYCLVRQDHLCNFQVFYSLAVMLYSCHFNFVLSFAVRIMPKVKTNRVKYPEGWELIEPTLRELQGKMREAENDPHDGKRKCETLWPIFKIAHQKSRYIFDLYHRRREISKELFEFCLDQGYADRNIIAKWKKPGYERLCCLRCIQPRDHNFQTTCVCRVPKHLREEKVIECVHCGCKGCASGD
;
A
#
# COMPACT_ATOMS: atom_id res chain seq x y z
N MET A 1 52.75 26.40 -17.01
CA MET A 1 51.51 25.94 -17.68
C MET A 1 51.27 24.50 -17.22
N HIS A 2 50.27 24.31 -16.34
CA HIS A 2 49.67 23.06 -15.78
C HIS A 2 50.58 21.93 -15.22
N SER A 3 50.54 21.61 -13.91
CA SER A 3 49.51 20.91 -13.08
C SER A 3 49.35 19.41 -13.45
N TYR A 4 49.96 18.47 -12.72
CA TYR A 4 49.49 17.71 -11.53
C TYR A 4 48.59 16.47 -11.85
N VAL A 5 49.14 15.26 -11.55
CA VAL A 5 48.52 13.95 -11.13
C VAL A 5 47.48 13.25 -12.04
N ASP A 6 47.29 11.92 -12.08
CA ASP A 6 47.13 10.97 -10.96
C ASP A 6 47.47 9.49 -11.27
N CYS A 7 47.76 8.75 -10.19
CA CYS A 7 48.30 7.39 -10.10
C CYS A 7 47.27 6.23 -10.17
N TYR A 8 47.65 5.22 -10.96
CA TYR A 8 47.55 3.76 -10.85
C TYR A 8 46.62 3.07 -9.80
N CYS A 9 45.79 2.17 -10.34
CA CYS A 9 45.31 0.93 -9.72
C CYS A 9 46.47 0.00 -9.29
N LEU A 10 46.32 -0.70 -8.15
CA LEU A 10 46.35 -2.18 -8.06
C LEU A 10 46.25 -2.70 -6.59
N VAL A 11 45.12 -3.36 -6.32
CA VAL A 11 44.88 -4.60 -5.52
C VAL A 11 45.66 -4.86 -4.21
N ARG A 12 44.98 -4.48 -3.11
CA ARG A 12 44.62 -5.22 -1.88
C ARG A 12 45.11 -6.67 -1.66
N GLN A 13 45.80 -6.90 -0.54
CA GLN A 13 45.57 -8.06 0.34
C GLN A 13 46.12 -7.83 1.76
N ASP A 14 45.47 -8.50 2.71
CA ASP A 14 45.93 -8.88 4.06
C ASP A 14 45.61 -8.01 5.31
N HIS A 15 44.57 -8.50 6.00
CA HIS A 15 44.52 -8.85 7.42
C HIS A 15 44.92 -7.80 8.46
N LEU A 16 43.90 -7.35 9.22
CA LEU A 16 43.90 -6.80 10.60
C LEU A 16 43.13 -5.47 10.71
N CYS A 17 41.84 -5.44 10.38
CA CYS A 17 40.95 -4.34 10.83
C CYS A 17 39.47 -4.73 10.70
N ASN A 18 39.01 -5.76 11.41
CA ASN A 18 37.69 -6.36 11.13
C ASN A 18 36.80 -6.64 12.35
N PHE A 19 36.82 -5.77 13.36
CA PHE A 19 35.86 -5.87 14.48
C PHE A 19 35.11 -4.56 14.76
N GLN A 20 35.76 -3.40 14.62
CA GLN A 20 35.13 -2.11 14.91
C GLN A 20 34.14 -1.64 13.81
N VAL A 21 34.37 -1.99 12.54
CA VAL A 21 33.58 -1.48 11.40
C VAL A 21 32.24 -2.23 11.25
N PHE A 22 32.19 -3.50 11.65
CA PHE A 22 30.96 -4.31 11.60
C PHE A 22 29.91 -3.83 12.61
N TYR A 23 30.34 -3.32 13.77
CA TYR A 23 29.40 -2.84 14.80
C TYR A 23 28.71 -1.54 14.38
N SER A 24 29.40 -0.61 13.71
CA SER A 24 28.79 0.65 13.24
C SER A 24 27.82 0.46 12.06
N LEU A 25 28.09 -0.47 11.14
CA LEU A 25 27.15 -0.81 10.06
C LEU A 25 25.91 -1.54 10.57
N ALA A 26 26.07 -2.41 11.58
CA ALA A 26 24.95 -3.07 12.23
C ALA A 26 24.03 -2.06 12.94
N VAL A 27 24.58 -1.07 13.64
CA VAL A 27 23.77 -0.04 14.32
C VAL A 27 23.02 0.85 13.32
N MET A 28 23.63 1.24 12.20
CA MET A 28 22.96 1.99 11.11
C MET A 28 21.79 1.20 10.47
N LEU A 29 21.95 -0.10 10.27
CA LEU A 29 20.90 -0.97 9.71
C LEU A 29 19.76 -1.23 10.71
N TYR A 30 20.07 -1.37 12.00
CA TYR A 30 19.05 -1.53 13.04
C TYR A 30 18.24 -0.25 13.28
N SER A 31 18.84 0.95 13.17
CA SER A 31 18.11 2.22 13.27
C SER A 31 17.19 2.50 12.07
N CYS A 32 17.53 1.96 10.89
CA CYS A 32 16.71 2.11 9.67
C CYS A 32 15.51 1.15 9.64
N HIS A 33 15.63 -0.04 10.24
CA HIS A 33 14.54 -1.00 10.35
C HIS A 33 13.53 -0.64 11.46
N PHE A 34 13.99 -0.04 12.56
CA PHE A 34 13.11 0.33 13.68
C PHE A 34 12.14 1.49 13.35
N ASN A 35 12.54 2.42 12.48
CA ASN A 35 11.67 3.49 11.99
C ASN A 35 10.65 3.05 10.92
N PHE A 36 10.84 1.88 10.30
CA PHE A 36 9.97 1.42 9.21
C PHE A 36 8.67 0.76 9.72
N VAL A 37 8.73 0.05 10.86
CA VAL A 37 7.57 -0.65 11.44
C VAL A 37 6.52 0.34 11.97
N LEU A 38 6.93 1.49 12.51
CA LEU A 38 6.03 2.57 12.92
C LEU A 38 5.37 3.31 11.74
N SER A 39 5.88 3.21 10.51
CA SER A 39 5.33 3.94 9.36
C SER A 39 4.10 3.25 8.73
N PHE A 40 3.95 1.94 8.89
CA PHE A 40 2.91 1.16 8.22
C PHE A 40 1.54 1.23 8.92
N ALA A 41 1.51 1.40 10.25
CA ALA A 41 0.28 1.53 11.03
C ALA A 41 -0.36 2.93 10.95
N VAL A 42 0.41 3.96 10.57
CA VAL A 42 0.00 5.38 10.68
C VAL A 42 -0.91 5.85 9.52
N ARG A 43 -1.12 5.04 8.46
CA ARG A 43 -1.80 5.50 7.23
C ARG A 43 -3.23 5.01 7.02
N ILE A 44 -3.75 4.13 7.88
CA ILE A 44 -5.13 3.60 7.72
C ILE A 44 -6.18 4.57 8.27
N MET A 45 -5.82 5.32 9.32
CA MET A 45 -6.68 6.37 9.85
C MET A 45 -6.52 7.67 9.04
N PRO A 46 -7.61 8.28 8.56
CA PRO A 46 -7.52 9.63 8.04
C PRO A 46 -7.02 10.55 9.16
N LYS A 47 -6.25 11.57 8.78
CA LYS A 47 -5.70 12.53 9.75
C LYS A 47 -6.82 13.08 10.62
N VAL A 48 -6.59 13.14 11.93
CA VAL A 48 -7.57 13.63 12.91
C VAL A 48 -8.06 15.00 12.44
N LYS A 49 -9.38 15.12 12.24
CA LYS A 49 -10.04 16.36 11.83
C LYS A 49 -9.77 17.41 12.92
N THR A 50 -8.84 18.32 12.67
CA THR A 50 -8.63 19.50 13.51
C THR A 50 -9.47 20.64 12.96
N ASN A 51 -9.87 21.58 13.83
CA ASN A 51 -10.72 22.73 13.48
C ASN A 51 -10.08 23.72 12.47
N ARG A 52 -8.89 23.40 11.95
CA ARG A 52 -8.08 24.22 11.02
C ARG A 52 -8.15 23.75 9.57
N VAL A 53 -8.83 22.64 9.29
CA VAL A 53 -8.90 22.07 7.94
C VAL A 53 -9.96 22.80 7.13
N LYS A 54 -9.53 23.55 6.11
CA LYS A 54 -10.43 24.14 5.11
C LYS A 54 -10.82 23.06 4.11
N TYR A 55 -12.13 22.78 3.99
CA TYR A 55 -12.64 21.84 3.00
C TYR A 55 -12.81 22.55 1.65
N PRO A 56 -12.36 21.92 0.55
CA PRO A 56 -12.56 22.46 -0.79
C PRO A 56 -14.00 22.24 -1.28
N GLU A 57 -14.36 22.91 -2.36
CA GLU A 57 -15.69 22.82 -2.98
C GLU A 57 -16.06 21.37 -3.35
N GLY A 58 -17.33 20.99 -3.11
CA GLY A 58 -17.85 19.65 -3.40
C GLY A 58 -17.60 18.61 -2.30
N TRP A 59 -16.97 18.98 -1.18
CA TRP A 59 -16.78 18.07 -0.03
C TRP A 59 -18.10 17.55 0.55
N GLU A 60 -19.15 18.38 0.57
CA GLU A 60 -20.46 18.04 1.13
C GLU A 60 -21.11 16.82 0.45
N LEU A 61 -20.85 16.61 -0.84
CA LEU A 61 -21.41 15.50 -1.61
C LEU A 61 -20.76 14.15 -1.24
N ILE A 62 -19.46 14.16 -0.94
CA ILE A 62 -18.68 12.93 -0.67
C ILE A 62 -18.60 12.58 0.81
N GLU A 63 -18.73 13.59 1.69
CA GLU A 63 -18.62 13.41 3.14
C GLU A 63 -19.53 12.31 3.71
N PRO A 64 -20.84 12.24 3.42
CA PRO A 64 -21.72 11.25 4.04
C PRO A 64 -21.26 9.83 3.72
N THR A 65 -20.91 9.55 2.46
CA THR A 65 -20.43 8.22 2.04
C THR A 65 -19.08 7.87 2.67
N LEU A 66 -18.15 8.83 2.74
CA LEU A 66 -16.85 8.60 3.38
C LEU A 66 -17.00 8.34 4.88
N ARG A 67 -17.93 9.03 5.55
CA ARG A 67 -18.23 8.81 6.97
C ARG A 67 -18.83 7.44 7.22
N GLU A 68 -19.74 6.97 6.37
CA GLU A 68 -20.30 5.63 6.43
C GLU A 68 -19.21 4.55 6.28
N LEU A 69 -18.35 4.68 5.27
CA LEU A 69 -17.24 3.76 5.05
C LEU A 69 -16.24 3.75 6.21
N GLN A 70 -16.01 4.91 6.85
CA GLN A 70 -15.17 5.00 8.03
C GLN A 70 -15.83 4.36 9.27
N GLY A 71 -17.15 4.48 9.42
CA GLY A 71 -17.92 3.76 10.43
C GLY A 71 -17.75 2.24 10.28
N LYS A 72 -17.97 1.72 9.05
CA LYS A 72 -17.76 0.30 8.73
C LYS A 72 -16.33 -0.18 9.00
N MET A 73 -15.32 0.68 8.79
CA MET A 73 -13.93 0.33 9.12
C MET A 73 -13.76 0.11 10.62
N ARG A 74 -14.30 1.01 11.45
CA ARG A 74 -14.22 0.89 12.91
C ARG A 74 -14.98 -0.32 13.43
N GLU A 75 -16.12 -0.63 12.84
CA GLU A 75 -16.88 -1.86 13.14
C GLU A 75 -16.03 -3.09 12.82
N ALA A 76 -15.44 -3.17 11.62
CA ALA A 76 -14.58 -4.27 11.22
C ALA A 76 -13.30 -4.42 12.08
N GLU A 77 -12.77 -3.32 12.61
CA GLU A 77 -11.63 -3.34 13.55
C GLU A 77 -12.02 -3.88 14.93
N ASN A 78 -13.26 -3.60 15.39
CA ASN A 78 -13.78 -4.03 16.68
C ASN A 78 -14.45 -5.40 16.67
N ASP A 79 -14.75 -5.94 15.48
CA ASP A 79 -15.43 -7.22 15.33
C ASP A 79 -14.64 -8.37 15.99
N PRO A 80 -15.29 -9.20 16.84
CA PRO A 80 -14.63 -10.33 17.45
C PRO A 80 -14.14 -11.32 16.39
N HIS A 81 -12.96 -11.87 16.62
CA HIS A 81 -12.26 -12.75 15.68
C HIS A 81 -12.56 -14.24 15.90
N ASP A 82 -13.61 -14.55 16.66
CA ASP A 82 -13.90 -15.92 17.08
C ASP A 82 -14.32 -16.81 15.90
N GLY A 83 -13.76 -18.02 15.86
CA GLY A 83 -13.99 -19.00 14.78
C GLY A 83 -13.40 -18.68 13.40
N LYS A 84 -12.74 -17.53 13.20
CA LYS A 84 -12.15 -17.13 11.90
C LYS A 84 -10.66 -17.46 11.82
N ARG A 85 -10.16 -17.73 10.61
CA ARG A 85 -8.70 -17.84 10.39
C ARG A 85 -8.07 -16.47 10.65
N LYS A 86 -6.85 -16.44 11.21
CA LYS A 86 -6.10 -15.18 11.46
C LYS A 86 -6.03 -14.25 10.25
N CYS A 87 -5.98 -14.82 9.05
CA CYS A 87 -5.95 -14.06 7.80
C CYS A 87 -7.31 -13.44 7.45
N GLU A 88 -8.39 -14.19 7.69
CA GLU A 88 -9.77 -13.79 7.36
C GLU A 88 -10.25 -12.60 8.18
N THR A 89 -9.77 -12.49 9.41
CA THR A 89 -10.00 -11.33 10.28
C THR A 89 -9.71 -10.01 9.58
N LEU A 90 -8.65 -9.95 8.77
CA LEU A 90 -8.22 -8.71 8.12
C LEU A 90 -8.91 -8.45 6.77
N TRP A 91 -9.59 -9.44 6.20
CA TRP A 91 -10.20 -9.30 4.87
C TRP A 91 -11.25 -8.18 4.78
N PRO A 92 -12.16 -8.01 5.77
CA PRO A 92 -13.10 -6.89 5.76
C PRO A 92 -12.41 -5.52 5.73
N ILE A 93 -11.33 -5.35 6.50
CA ILE A 93 -10.53 -4.13 6.54
C ILE A 93 -9.97 -3.81 5.16
N PHE A 94 -9.33 -4.79 4.49
CA PHE A 94 -8.82 -4.61 3.14
C PHE A 94 -9.92 -4.31 2.12
N LYS A 95 -11.08 -4.97 2.25
CA LYS A 95 -12.23 -4.74 1.36
C LYS A 95 -12.76 -3.30 1.49
N ILE A 96 -12.91 -2.79 2.71
CA ILE A 96 -13.38 -1.42 2.97
C ILE A 96 -12.34 -0.40 2.49
N ALA A 97 -11.04 -0.65 2.75
CA ALA A 97 -9.97 0.24 2.29
C ALA A 97 -9.92 0.33 0.74
N HIS A 98 -10.09 -0.80 0.07
CA HIS A 98 -10.22 -0.87 -1.39
C HIS A 98 -11.46 -0.10 -1.87
N GLN A 99 -12.62 -0.36 -1.27
CA GLN A 99 -13.89 0.29 -1.63
C GLN A 99 -13.81 1.83 -1.47
N LYS A 100 -13.23 2.30 -0.36
CA LYS A 100 -13.00 3.72 -0.09
C LYS A 100 -12.13 4.37 -1.17
N SER A 101 -11.00 3.74 -1.50
CA SER A 101 -10.09 4.25 -2.54
C SER A 101 -10.74 4.21 -3.93
N ARG A 102 -11.53 3.16 -4.22
CA ARG A 102 -12.20 2.98 -5.51
C ARG A 102 -13.32 3.99 -5.73
N TYR A 103 -14.07 4.30 -4.69
CA TYR A 103 -15.12 5.33 -4.73
C TYR A 103 -14.55 6.69 -5.16
N ILE A 104 -13.47 7.13 -4.49
CA ILE A 104 -12.79 8.40 -4.84
C ILE A 104 -12.20 8.35 -6.26
N PHE A 105 -11.60 7.22 -6.65
CA PHE A 105 -11.04 7.04 -7.99
C PHE A 105 -12.11 7.13 -9.09
N ASP A 106 -13.24 6.45 -8.91
CA ASP A 106 -14.32 6.43 -9.89
C ASP A 106 -14.98 7.81 -10.04
N LEU A 107 -15.16 8.55 -8.93
CA LEU A 107 -15.71 9.91 -8.97
C LEU A 107 -14.83 10.89 -9.73
N TYR A 108 -13.50 10.80 -9.59
CA TYR A 108 -12.57 11.68 -10.30
C TYR A 108 -12.34 11.25 -11.75
N HIS A 109 -12.06 9.97 -12.01
CA HIS A 109 -11.64 9.50 -13.33
C HIS A 109 -12.79 9.12 -14.26
N ARG A 110 -13.86 8.49 -13.73
CA ARG A 110 -14.98 8.00 -14.56
C ARG A 110 -16.09 9.03 -14.65
N ARG A 111 -16.57 9.54 -13.51
CA ARG A 111 -17.72 10.46 -13.45
C ARG A 111 -17.34 11.94 -13.58
N ARG A 112 -16.12 12.31 -13.19
CA ARG A 112 -15.60 13.68 -13.17
C ARG A 112 -16.47 14.66 -12.37
N GLU A 113 -17.08 14.19 -11.29
CA GLU A 113 -17.93 14.98 -10.39
C GLU A 113 -17.10 15.79 -9.36
N ILE A 114 -15.82 15.43 -9.19
CA ILE A 114 -14.91 16.01 -8.19
C ILE A 114 -13.83 16.86 -8.87
N SER A 115 -13.54 18.03 -8.29
CA SER A 115 -12.41 18.88 -8.70
C SER A 115 -11.05 18.24 -8.37
N LYS A 116 -10.00 18.61 -9.11
CA LYS A 116 -8.65 18.11 -8.86
C LYS A 116 -8.17 18.43 -7.43
N GLU A 117 -8.51 19.61 -6.92
CA GLU A 117 -8.15 20.07 -5.58
C GLU A 117 -8.75 19.17 -4.49
N LEU A 118 -10.05 18.83 -4.61
CA LEU A 118 -10.72 17.93 -3.67
C LEU A 118 -10.15 16.51 -3.73
N PHE A 119 -9.78 16.04 -4.93
CA PHE A 119 -9.13 14.74 -5.09
C PHE A 119 -7.75 14.69 -4.40
N GLU A 120 -6.90 15.70 -4.62
CA GLU A 120 -5.59 15.79 -3.97
C GLU A 120 -5.71 15.92 -2.45
N PHE A 121 -6.67 16.73 -1.98
CA PHE A 121 -7.02 16.82 -0.56
C PHE A 121 -7.37 15.46 0.03
N CYS A 122 -8.20 14.66 -0.66
CA CYS A 122 -8.57 13.33 -0.19
C CYS A 122 -7.36 12.39 -0.04
N LEU A 123 -6.40 12.49 -0.95
CA LEU A 123 -5.16 11.73 -0.89
C LEU A 123 -4.23 12.21 0.25
N ASP A 124 -4.19 13.52 0.52
CA ASP A 124 -3.37 14.14 1.57
C ASP A 124 -3.87 13.85 2.99
N GLN A 125 -5.18 13.72 3.13
CA GLN A 125 -5.83 13.35 4.38
C GLN A 125 -5.87 11.83 4.62
N GLY A 126 -5.54 11.01 3.62
CA GLY A 126 -5.55 9.54 3.74
C GLY A 126 -6.93 8.90 3.56
N TYR A 127 -7.88 9.59 2.90
CA TYR A 127 -9.14 8.97 2.50
C TYR A 127 -8.95 7.95 1.37
N ALA A 128 -7.97 8.13 0.49
CA ALA A 128 -7.60 7.15 -0.53
C ALA A 128 -6.09 6.87 -0.55
N ASP A 129 -5.71 5.67 -0.99
CA ASP A 129 -4.30 5.30 -1.14
C ASP A 129 -3.75 5.72 -2.51
N ARG A 130 -2.73 6.58 -2.51
CA ARG A 130 -2.03 7.01 -3.72
C ARG A 130 -1.41 5.86 -4.50
N ASN A 131 -0.85 4.88 -3.78
CA ASN A 131 -0.09 3.80 -4.39
C ASN A 131 -1.01 2.87 -5.16
N ILE A 132 -2.17 2.51 -4.60
CA ILE A 132 -3.14 1.64 -5.30
C ILE A 132 -3.73 2.35 -6.52
N ILE A 133 -4.05 3.64 -6.40
CA ILE A 133 -4.56 4.45 -7.51
C ILE A 133 -3.53 4.55 -8.64
N ALA A 134 -2.25 4.74 -8.30
CA ALA A 134 -1.18 4.75 -9.30
C ALA A 134 -1.07 3.43 -10.07
N LYS A 135 -1.39 2.29 -9.42
CA LYS A 135 -1.44 0.99 -10.09
C LYS A 135 -2.68 0.86 -10.99
N TRP A 136 -3.86 1.31 -10.55
CA TRP A 136 -5.08 1.24 -11.36
C TRP A 136 -5.01 2.04 -12.67
N LYS A 137 -4.16 3.07 -12.73
CA LYS A 137 -3.88 3.81 -13.98
C LYS A 137 -3.07 3.01 -14.99
N LYS A 138 -2.40 1.92 -14.58
CA LYS A 138 -1.58 1.08 -15.47
C LYS A 138 -2.44 -0.02 -16.10
N PRO A 139 -2.26 -0.31 -17.40
CA PRO A 139 -2.99 -1.39 -18.06
C PRO A 139 -2.69 -2.73 -17.38
N GLY A 140 -3.71 -3.59 -17.26
CA GLY A 140 -3.61 -4.90 -16.60
C GLY A 140 -3.70 -4.86 -15.07
N TYR A 141 -3.76 -3.69 -14.44
CA TYR A 141 -3.92 -3.52 -12.98
C TYR A 141 -5.21 -2.81 -12.59
N GLU A 142 -6.10 -2.51 -13.53
CA GLU A 142 -7.35 -1.76 -13.32
C GLU A 142 -8.27 -2.33 -12.21
N ARG A 143 -8.22 -3.64 -11.97
CA ARG A 143 -9.03 -4.35 -10.95
C ARG A 143 -8.19 -4.88 -9.79
N LEU A 144 -6.97 -4.37 -9.59
CA LEU A 144 -6.05 -4.81 -8.54
C LEU A 144 -6.68 -4.67 -7.15
N CYS A 145 -6.65 -5.75 -6.36
CA CYS A 145 -7.26 -5.81 -5.03
C CYS A 145 -6.47 -5.04 -3.96
N CYS A 146 -5.16 -5.28 -3.83
CA CYS A 146 -4.29 -4.63 -2.85
C CYS A 146 -2.82 -4.66 -3.32
N LEU A 147 -1.97 -3.87 -2.67
CA LEU A 147 -0.54 -3.78 -3.02
C LEU A 147 0.25 -5.03 -2.60
N ARG A 148 -0.18 -5.73 -1.56
CA ARG A 148 0.49 -6.95 -1.07
C ARG A 148 0.48 -8.04 -2.15
N CYS A 149 -0.61 -8.19 -2.89
CA CYS A 149 -0.75 -9.22 -3.93
C CYS A 149 0.21 -9.09 -5.12
N ILE A 150 0.83 -7.93 -5.31
CA ILE A 150 1.80 -7.69 -6.40
C ILE A 150 3.22 -7.57 -5.89
N GLN A 151 3.44 -7.59 -4.57
CA GLN A 151 4.74 -7.37 -3.97
C GLN A 151 5.48 -8.72 -3.83
N PRO A 152 6.62 -8.93 -4.53
CA PRO A 152 7.38 -10.18 -4.46
C PRO A 152 7.80 -10.55 -3.04
N ARG A 153 8.22 -9.57 -2.24
CA ARG A 153 8.73 -9.78 -0.88
C ARG A 153 7.71 -10.37 0.10
N ASP A 154 6.42 -10.23 -0.20
CA ASP A 154 5.34 -10.69 0.68
C ASP A 154 4.98 -12.18 0.42
N HIS A 155 5.69 -12.84 -0.51
CA HIS A 155 5.49 -14.22 -0.94
C HIS A 155 6.79 -15.03 -0.83
N ASN A 156 6.70 -16.31 -0.46
CA ASN A 156 7.86 -17.16 -0.23
C ASN A 156 8.75 -17.33 -1.48
N PHE A 157 8.14 -17.42 -2.66
CA PHE A 157 8.85 -17.64 -3.93
C PHE A 157 9.13 -16.35 -4.70
N GLN A 158 8.95 -15.18 -4.07
CA GLN A 158 9.15 -13.88 -4.70
C GLN A 158 8.33 -13.69 -5.99
N THR A 159 7.15 -14.31 -6.04
CA THR A 159 6.19 -14.20 -7.14
C THR A 159 5.01 -13.32 -6.77
N THR A 160 4.04 -13.18 -7.68
CA THR A 160 2.75 -12.54 -7.41
C THR A 160 1.74 -13.50 -6.81
N CYS A 161 0.72 -12.98 -6.14
CA CYS A 161 -0.33 -13.78 -5.56
C CYS A 161 -1.16 -14.52 -6.62
N VAL A 162 -1.69 -15.71 -6.26
CA VAL A 162 -2.60 -16.51 -7.09
C VAL A 162 -3.81 -15.72 -7.61
N CYS A 163 -4.25 -14.69 -6.87
CA CYS A 163 -5.37 -13.85 -7.30
C CYS A 163 -5.08 -13.02 -8.56
N ARG A 164 -3.81 -12.88 -8.97
CA ARG A 164 -3.42 -12.21 -10.21
C ARG A 164 -3.45 -13.12 -11.42
N VAL A 165 -3.60 -14.44 -11.23
CA VAL A 165 -3.70 -15.41 -12.32
C VAL A 165 -5.11 -15.40 -12.91
N PRO A 166 -5.27 -15.19 -14.23
CA PRO A 166 -6.55 -15.21 -14.90
C PRO A 166 -7.31 -16.53 -14.69
N LYS A 167 -8.64 -16.48 -14.53
CA LYS A 167 -9.48 -17.65 -14.21
C LYS A 167 -9.31 -18.81 -15.20
N HIS A 168 -9.13 -18.50 -16.48
CA HIS A 168 -9.00 -19.51 -17.54
C HIS A 168 -7.69 -20.30 -17.47
N LEU A 169 -6.67 -19.79 -16.78
CA LEU A 169 -5.39 -20.46 -16.57
C LEU A 169 -5.30 -21.16 -15.21
N ARG A 170 -6.36 -21.09 -14.38
CA ARG A 170 -6.37 -21.70 -13.05
C ARG A 170 -6.95 -23.10 -13.10
N GLU A 171 -6.30 -24.02 -12.40
CA GLU A 171 -6.83 -25.36 -12.13
C GLU A 171 -8.06 -25.28 -11.21
N GLU A 172 -8.00 -24.44 -10.17
CA GLU A 172 -9.11 -24.22 -9.24
C GLU A 172 -9.92 -22.96 -9.57
N LYS A 173 -11.24 -23.13 -9.69
CA LYS A 173 -12.15 -22.05 -10.12
C LYS A 173 -12.44 -21.05 -9.00
N VAL A 174 -12.51 -21.51 -7.75
CA VAL A 174 -12.78 -20.67 -6.58
C VAL A 174 -11.50 -20.55 -5.77
N ILE A 175 -10.94 -19.35 -5.75
CA ILE A 175 -9.76 -19.04 -4.95
C ILE A 175 -10.10 -17.99 -3.92
N GLU A 176 -9.42 -18.03 -2.78
CA GLU A 176 -9.49 -16.98 -1.77
C GLU A 176 -8.07 -16.53 -1.45
N CYS A 177 -7.76 -15.27 -1.77
CA CYS A 177 -6.45 -14.72 -1.47
C CYS A 177 -6.20 -14.67 0.04
N VAL A 178 -5.09 -15.24 0.50
CA VAL A 178 -4.70 -15.20 1.92
C VAL A 178 -4.58 -13.76 2.46
N HIS A 179 -4.12 -12.81 1.65
CA HIS A 179 -3.88 -11.43 2.11
C HIS A 179 -5.15 -10.59 2.24
N CYS A 180 -6.09 -10.71 1.31
CA CYS A 180 -7.24 -9.78 1.23
C CYS A 180 -8.57 -10.45 0.88
N GLY A 181 -8.63 -11.78 0.78
CA GLY A 181 -9.86 -12.53 0.52
C GLY A 181 -10.46 -12.35 -0.88
N CYS A 182 -9.73 -11.76 -1.83
CA CYS A 182 -10.25 -11.58 -3.19
C CYS A 182 -10.29 -12.91 -3.97
N LYS A 183 -11.24 -13.01 -4.91
CA LYS A 183 -11.50 -14.21 -5.73
C LYS A 183 -10.89 -14.15 -7.15
N GLY A 184 -9.97 -13.21 -7.34
CA GLY A 184 -9.40 -12.86 -8.63
C GLY A 184 -9.38 -11.35 -8.82
N CYS A 185 -8.24 -10.82 -9.27
CA CYS A 185 -8.03 -9.40 -9.52
C CYS A 185 -7.27 -9.15 -10.83
N ALA A 186 -7.19 -10.16 -11.70
CA ALA A 186 -6.74 -9.97 -13.07
C ALA A 186 -7.80 -9.13 -13.82
N SER A 187 -7.35 -8.17 -14.63
CA SER A 187 -8.27 -7.26 -15.32
C SER A 187 -9.06 -7.92 -16.46
N GLY A 188 -8.62 -9.07 -16.97
CA GLY A 188 -9.27 -9.82 -18.06
C GLY A 188 -10.23 -10.92 -17.62
N ASP A 189 -10.58 -10.97 -16.32
CA ASP A 189 -11.44 -11.99 -15.68
C ASP A 189 -12.89 -11.57 -15.45
#